data_AF-X0UDD2-F1
#
_entry.id   AF-X0UDD2-F1
#
_cell.length_a   1.000
_cell.length_b   1.000
_cell.length_c   1.000
_cell.angle_alpha   90.00
_cell.angle_beta   90.00
_cell.angle_gamma   90.00
#
_symmetry.space_group_name_H-M   'P 1'
#
loop_
_entity.id
_entity.type
_entity.pdbx_description
1 polymer ?
#
loop_
_entity_poly.entity_id
_entity_poly.type
_entity_poly.pdbx_seq_one_letter_code
_entity_poly.pdbx_strand_id
1 'polypeptide(L)'
;AIFTKATFKKFALFVKTNFRRQALFWYARFEGHAFFNEATFPSHVNFTEASFKVVTFEKAIFKNGAIFSRTIFFEVANFEKTNFSGNIFFNDATFKGITKFILIGEQNNLDFTYSKFNSGVFVIIEIRKGEINFKNALLENISLNFKIERDVLVNFERAILKNAQLKRKDIEFNVMQERKNKFSEAKEIYLLLKNNFHSIGRYEDESWAFKKEKDMDRLSHSYPFYMEELKSKEKKEKLPFLKWIKKGDFKKWITSAFSNMIYGYGEKPWNVIKTAVAIILIFAFSFSFIG
;
A
#
# COMPACT_ATOMS: atom_id res chain seq x y z
N ALA A 1 15.67 19.05 -23.40
CA ALA A 1 14.67 20.04 -23.85
C ALA A 1 14.13 20.77 -22.63
N ILE A 2 13.91 22.08 -22.69
CA ILE A 2 13.50 22.88 -21.53
C ILE A 2 12.19 23.58 -21.88
N PHE A 3 11.13 23.22 -21.15
CA PHE A 3 9.78 23.78 -21.25
C PHE A 3 9.31 24.29 -19.89
N THR A 4 10.26 24.66 -19.02
CA THR A 4 9.98 25.19 -17.69
C THR A 4 9.07 26.42 -17.81
N LYS A 5 7.95 26.42 -17.06
CA LYS A 5 6.90 27.46 -17.07
C LYS A 5 6.21 27.67 -18.42
N ALA A 6 6.44 26.80 -19.42
CA ALA A 6 5.77 26.91 -20.71
C ALA A 6 4.26 26.66 -20.56
N THR A 7 3.46 27.36 -21.36
CA THR A 7 2.01 27.13 -21.43
C THR A 7 1.63 26.67 -22.83
N PHE A 8 1.04 25.48 -22.92
CA PHE A 8 0.52 24.89 -24.14
C PHE A 8 -1.02 24.99 -24.13
N LYS A 9 -1.55 26.03 -24.79
CA LYS A 9 -3.00 26.31 -24.83
C LYS A 9 -3.80 25.32 -25.67
N LYS A 10 -3.16 24.75 -26.69
CA LYS A 10 -3.72 23.74 -27.60
C LYS A 10 -2.96 22.42 -27.41
N PHE A 11 -3.01 21.54 -28.41
CA PHE A 11 -2.28 20.28 -28.37
C PHE A 11 -0.77 20.48 -28.26
N ALA A 12 -0.13 19.69 -27.40
CA ALA A 12 1.32 19.56 -27.31
C ALA A 12 1.72 18.16 -27.76
N LEU A 13 2.39 18.05 -28.90
CA LEU A 13 2.73 16.79 -29.54
C LEU A 13 4.21 16.47 -29.30
N PHE A 14 4.47 15.43 -28.50
CA PHE A 14 5.79 14.84 -28.26
C PHE A 14 5.81 13.34 -28.60
N VAL A 15 4.87 12.91 -29.45
CA VAL A 15 4.72 11.51 -29.88
C VAL A 15 6.02 11.02 -30.50
N LYS A 16 6.49 9.84 -30.08
CA LYS A 16 7.74 9.21 -30.54
C LYS A 16 8.99 10.08 -30.41
N THR A 17 8.94 11.14 -29.59
CA THR A 17 10.08 12.04 -29.40
C THR A 17 11.16 11.38 -28.54
N ASN A 18 12.41 11.45 -28.99
CA ASN A 18 13.56 11.02 -28.20
C ASN A 18 14.23 12.22 -27.52
N PHE A 19 13.99 12.40 -26.23
CA PHE A 19 14.63 13.44 -25.43
C PHE A 19 16.04 13.00 -25.05
N ARG A 20 17.00 13.10 -25.98
CA ARG A 20 18.38 12.57 -25.83
C ARG A 20 19.15 12.99 -24.56
N ARG A 21 18.67 14.01 -23.85
CA ARG A 21 19.18 14.50 -22.56
C ARG A 21 18.00 14.78 -21.64
N GLN A 22 18.28 15.25 -20.44
CA GLN A 22 17.26 15.69 -19.48
C GLN A 22 16.18 16.58 -20.14
N ALA A 23 14.92 16.25 -19.84
CA ALA A 23 13.76 17.01 -20.25
C ALA A 23 13.10 17.64 -19.02
N LEU A 24 12.95 18.97 -19.06
CA LEU A 24 12.44 19.76 -17.94
C LEU A 24 11.11 20.40 -18.32
N PHE A 25 10.08 20.09 -17.53
CA PHE A 25 8.71 20.58 -17.67
C PHE A 25 8.20 21.17 -16.34
N TRP A 26 9.11 21.65 -15.48
CA TRP A 26 8.73 22.28 -14.21
C TRP A 26 7.73 23.40 -14.45
N TYR A 27 6.64 23.45 -13.69
CA TYR A 27 5.59 24.47 -13.85
C TYR A 27 4.95 24.54 -15.24
N ALA A 28 5.16 23.56 -16.13
CA ALA A 28 4.57 23.58 -17.45
C ALA A 28 3.06 23.36 -17.36
N ARG A 29 2.29 24.16 -18.10
CA ARG A 29 0.82 24.10 -18.14
C ARG A 29 0.37 23.57 -19.49
N PHE A 30 -0.25 22.40 -19.48
CA PHE A 30 -0.87 21.79 -20.65
C PHE A 30 -2.39 21.96 -20.54
N GLU A 31 -2.90 23.08 -21.07
CA GLU A 31 -4.33 23.39 -21.08
C GLU A 31 -5.06 22.64 -22.19
N GLY A 32 -4.37 22.31 -23.28
CA GLY A 32 -4.82 21.32 -24.26
C GLY A 32 -4.30 19.90 -23.97
N HIS A 33 -4.57 18.95 -24.87
CA HIS A 33 -4.11 17.57 -24.68
C HIS A 33 -2.60 17.47 -24.93
N ALA A 34 -1.88 16.81 -24.03
CA ALA A 34 -0.46 16.52 -24.16
C ALA A 34 -0.25 15.05 -24.54
N PHE A 35 0.43 14.84 -25.66
CA PHE A 35 0.68 13.50 -26.21
C PHE A 35 2.16 13.16 -26.13
N PHE A 36 2.51 12.24 -25.23
CA PHE A 36 3.84 11.68 -25.07
C PHE A 36 3.88 10.19 -25.46
N ASN A 37 2.92 9.73 -26.27
CA ASN A 37 2.85 8.34 -26.71
C ASN A 37 4.18 7.92 -27.33
N GLU A 38 4.72 6.78 -26.90
CA GLU A 38 6.00 6.23 -27.39
C GLU A 38 7.21 7.20 -27.24
N ALA A 39 7.10 8.26 -26.45
CA ALA A 39 8.21 9.15 -26.17
C ALA A 39 9.27 8.43 -25.33
N THR A 40 10.55 8.69 -25.62
CA THR A 40 11.67 8.09 -24.88
C THR A 40 12.42 9.15 -24.09
N PHE A 41 12.53 8.91 -22.78
CA PHE A 41 13.29 9.68 -21.81
C PHE A 41 14.47 8.82 -21.29
N PRO A 42 15.66 8.92 -21.93
CA PRO A 42 16.86 8.21 -21.49
C PRO A 42 17.45 8.73 -20.18
N SER A 43 17.09 9.95 -19.76
CA SER A 43 17.46 10.55 -18.48
C SER A 43 16.21 10.85 -17.66
N HIS A 44 16.38 11.18 -16.36
CA HIS A 44 15.28 11.64 -15.52
C HIS A 44 14.52 12.78 -16.21
N VAL A 45 13.19 12.67 -16.27
CA VAL A 45 12.31 13.74 -16.70
C VAL A 45 11.57 14.30 -15.51
N ASN A 46 11.38 15.61 -15.52
CA ASN A 46 10.80 16.29 -14.39
C ASN A 46 9.62 17.18 -14.79
N PHE A 47 8.44 16.80 -14.28
CA PHE A 47 7.14 17.46 -14.41
C PHE A 47 6.67 18.08 -13.08
N THR A 48 7.59 18.35 -12.13
CA THR A 48 7.26 18.95 -10.83
C THR A 48 6.43 20.21 -11.02
N GLU A 49 5.29 20.28 -10.31
CA GLU A 49 4.33 21.40 -10.38
C GLU A 49 3.77 21.68 -11.79
N ALA A 50 3.90 20.74 -12.73
CA ALA A 50 3.19 20.80 -14.00
C ALA A 50 1.69 20.57 -13.80
N SER A 51 0.89 20.99 -14.78
CA SER A 51 -0.54 20.72 -14.81
C SER A 51 -0.97 20.18 -16.17
N PHE A 52 -1.73 19.10 -16.17
CA PHE A 52 -2.26 18.48 -17.37
C PHE A 52 -3.78 18.50 -17.36
N LYS A 53 -4.40 19.08 -18.40
CA LYS A 53 -5.82 18.86 -18.65
C LYS A 53 -6.07 17.39 -18.99
N VAL A 54 -5.48 16.94 -20.10
CA VAL A 54 -5.44 15.53 -20.54
C VAL A 54 -4.01 15.20 -20.93
N VAL A 55 -3.50 14.05 -20.49
CA VAL A 55 -2.17 13.56 -20.87
C VAL A 55 -2.17 12.07 -21.13
N THR A 56 -1.42 11.66 -22.14
CA THR A 56 -1.11 10.25 -22.38
C THR A 56 0.39 10.04 -22.53
N PHE A 57 0.88 9.06 -21.79
CA PHE A 57 2.22 8.49 -21.83
C PHE A 57 2.18 7.05 -22.36
N GLU A 58 1.14 6.67 -23.11
CA GLU A 58 0.97 5.30 -23.59
C GLU A 58 2.25 4.80 -24.31
N LYS A 59 2.79 3.66 -23.87
CA LYS A 59 4.05 3.08 -24.39
C LYS A 59 5.28 4.00 -24.29
N ALA A 60 5.24 5.08 -23.52
CA ALA A 60 6.42 5.90 -23.27
C ALA A 60 7.47 5.10 -22.48
N ILE A 61 8.72 5.49 -22.61
CA ILE A 61 9.86 4.81 -21.98
C ILE A 61 10.61 5.80 -21.10
N PHE A 62 10.60 5.57 -19.79
CA PHE A 62 11.32 6.36 -18.78
C PHE A 62 12.46 5.52 -18.22
N LYS A 63 13.65 5.60 -18.84
CA LYS A 63 14.78 4.73 -18.50
C LYS A 63 15.32 4.96 -17.09
N ASN A 64 15.34 6.20 -16.62
CA ASN A 64 15.84 6.55 -15.29
C ASN A 64 14.74 7.04 -14.35
N GLY A 65 13.47 6.67 -14.59
CA GLY A 65 12.34 7.14 -13.79
C GLY A 65 11.84 8.54 -14.16
N ALA A 66 10.82 9.00 -13.43
CA ALA A 66 10.12 10.26 -13.70
C ALA A 66 9.59 10.92 -12.42
N ILE A 67 9.61 12.25 -12.41
CA ILE A 67 9.12 13.06 -11.29
C ILE A 67 7.87 13.81 -11.71
N PHE A 68 6.76 13.55 -11.03
CA PHE A 68 5.44 14.20 -11.14
C PHE A 68 5.00 14.81 -9.79
N SER A 69 5.98 15.18 -8.94
CA SER A 69 5.66 15.71 -7.62
C SER A 69 4.87 17.02 -7.73
N ARG A 70 3.80 17.17 -6.94
CA ARG A 70 2.88 18.32 -6.98
C ARG A 70 2.24 18.56 -8.36
N THR A 71 2.24 17.57 -9.25
CA THR A 71 1.56 17.66 -10.54
C THR A 71 0.05 17.54 -10.35
N ILE A 72 -0.72 18.31 -11.12
CA ILE A 72 -2.19 18.23 -11.14
C ILE A 72 -2.65 17.62 -12.45
N PHE A 73 -3.36 16.50 -12.37
CA PHE A 73 -4.05 15.87 -13.50
C PHE A 73 -5.54 16.18 -13.40
N PHE A 74 -6.06 17.05 -14.26
CA PHE A 74 -7.44 17.55 -14.16
C PHE A 74 -8.48 16.56 -14.69
N GLU A 75 -8.21 15.94 -15.83
CA GLU A 75 -9.12 14.98 -16.46
C GLU A 75 -8.41 13.63 -16.59
N VAL A 76 -8.08 13.20 -17.81
CA VAL A 76 -7.51 11.87 -18.07
C VAL A 76 -5.98 11.91 -17.99
N ALA A 77 -5.42 11.00 -17.19
CA ALA A 77 -3.99 10.71 -17.15
C ALA A 77 -3.75 9.23 -17.49
N ASN A 78 -3.24 8.97 -18.69
CA ASN A 78 -3.02 7.61 -19.18
C ASN A 78 -1.54 7.24 -19.15
N PHE A 79 -1.16 6.26 -18.32
CA PHE A 79 0.17 5.66 -18.25
C PHE A 79 0.16 4.19 -18.72
N GLU A 80 -0.79 3.80 -19.56
CA GLU A 80 -0.92 2.42 -20.03
C GLU A 80 0.28 1.93 -20.85
N LYS A 81 0.76 0.71 -20.53
CA LYS A 81 1.90 0.05 -21.19
C LYS A 81 3.19 0.88 -21.14
N THR A 82 3.29 1.81 -20.21
CA THR A 82 4.47 2.64 -20.06
C THR A 82 5.60 1.82 -19.45
N ASN A 83 6.79 1.92 -20.03
CA ASN A 83 7.98 1.24 -19.51
C ASN A 83 8.74 2.17 -18.57
N PHE A 84 8.92 1.73 -17.33
CA PHE A 84 9.78 2.40 -16.36
C PHE A 84 10.90 1.45 -15.98
N SER A 85 12.13 1.94 -16.04
CA SER A 85 13.31 1.23 -15.51
C SER A 85 13.86 1.90 -14.25
N GLY A 86 13.15 2.90 -13.73
CA GLY A 86 13.46 3.58 -12.48
C GLY A 86 12.19 4.05 -11.77
N ASN A 87 12.35 4.66 -10.59
CA ASN A 87 11.25 5.05 -9.71
C ASN A 87 10.37 6.16 -10.32
N ILE A 88 9.09 6.17 -9.94
CA ILE A 88 8.15 7.22 -10.30
C ILE A 88 7.61 7.89 -9.04
N PHE A 89 7.69 9.22 -9.04
CA PHE A 89 7.35 10.05 -7.89
C PHE A 89 6.13 10.90 -8.20
N PHE A 90 4.99 10.58 -7.59
CA PHE A 90 3.75 11.35 -7.59
C PHE A 90 3.49 12.02 -6.22
N ASN A 91 4.56 12.30 -5.47
CA ASN A 91 4.46 12.92 -4.16
C ASN A 91 3.66 14.23 -4.25
N ASP A 92 2.65 14.40 -3.38
CA ASP A 92 1.76 15.57 -3.37
C ASP A 92 0.99 15.82 -4.70
N ALA A 93 0.96 14.85 -5.62
CA ALA A 93 0.19 14.99 -6.86
C ALA A 93 -1.31 14.94 -6.58
N THR A 94 -2.10 15.63 -7.43
CA THR A 94 -3.57 15.58 -7.36
C THR A 94 -4.14 14.99 -8.65
N PHE A 95 -4.88 13.90 -8.51
CA PHE A 95 -5.62 13.26 -9.59
C PHE A 95 -7.10 13.62 -9.45
N LYS A 96 -7.63 14.40 -10.40
CA LYS A 96 -9.03 14.86 -10.38
C LYS A 96 -9.94 14.05 -11.31
N GLY A 97 -9.37 13.31 -12.27
CA GLY A 97 -10.11 12.47 -13.20
C GLY A 97 -9.49 11.08 -13.38
N ILE A 98 -9.92 10.39 -14.43
CA ILE A 98 -9.57 8.97 -14.66
C ILE A 98 -8.06 8.82 -14.82
N THR A 99 -7.46 7.90 -14.05
CA THR A 99 -6.00 7.70 -14.05
C THR A 99 -5.64 6.23 -14.17
N LYS A 100 -5.08 5.82 -15.30
CA LYS A 100 -4.77 4.41 -15.56
C LYS A 100 -3.26 4.17 -15.52
N PHE A 101 -2.79 3.28 -14.64
CA PHE A 101 -1.40 2.82 -14.59
C PHE A 101 -1.32 1.35 -15.00
N ILE A 102 -0.75 1.07 -16.17
CA ILE A 102 -0.31 -0.29 -16.51
C ILE A 102 1.17 -0.17 -16.80
N LEU A 103 1.98 -0.53 -15.81
CA LEU A 103 3.40 -0.25 -15.84
C LEU A 103 4.15 -1.54 -16.11
N ILE A 104 5.12 -1.46 -17.01
CA ILE A 104 5.94 -2.58 -17.41
C ILE A 104 7.37 -2.26 -16.97
N GLY A 105 7.98 -3.13 -16.15
CA GLY A 105 9.34 -2.92 -15.65
C GLY A 105 9.76 -3.96 -14.60
N GLU A 106 11.07 -4.08 -14.37
CA GLU A 106 11.65 -5.11 -13.51
C GLU A 106 11.70 -4.72 -12.03
N GLN A 107 11.81 -3.44 -11.69
CA GLN A 107 11.78 -2.91 -10.32
C GLN A 107 11.20 -1.49 -10.32
N ASN A 108 9.92 -1.35 -10.00
CA ASN A 108 9.24 -0.06 -10.05
C ASN A 108 8.74 0.32 -8.66
N ASN A 109 9.29 1.41 -8.11
CA ASN A 109 8.66 2.05 -6.96
C ASN A 109 7.72 3.15 -7.45
N LEU A 110 6.47 3.08 -7.01
CA LEU A 110 5.45 4.09 -7.22
C LEU A 110 5.20 4.82 -5.93
N ASP A 111 5.61 6.08 -5.88
CA ASP A 111 5.45 6.89 -4.69
C ASP A 111 4.30 7.89 -4.85
N PHE A 112 3.20 7.62 -4.16
CA PHE A 112 2.01 8.45 -4.06
C PHE A 112 1.92 9.15 -2.68
N THR A 113 3.05 9.31 -1.98
CA THR A 113 3.06 9.93 -0.65
C THR A 113 2.43 11.33 -0.68
N TYR A 114 1.50 11.62 0.23
CA TYR A 114 0.69 12.86 0.29
C TYR A 114 -0.17 13.17 -0.94
N SER A 115 -0.28 12.25 -1.91
CA SER A 115 -1.11 12.48 -3.09
C SER A 115 -2.60 12.47 -2.75
N LYS A 116 -3.38 13.15 -3.59
CA LYS A 116 -4.84 13.22 -3.47
C LYS A 116 -5.50 12.64 -4.71
N PHE A 117 -6.41 11.70 -4.49
CA PHE A 117 -7.29 11.17 -5.53
C PHE A 117 -8.72 11.64 -5.22
N ASN A 118 -9.30 12.45 -6.11
CA ASN A 118 -10.66 12.94 -5.94
C ASN A 118 -11.70 11.83 -6.22
N SER A 119 -12.94 12.05 -5.79
CA SER A 119 -14.05 11.14 -6.04
C SER A 119 -14.23 10.82 -7.53
N GLY A 120 -14.52 9.56 -7.85
CA GLY A 120 -14.71 9.09 -9.22
C GLY A 120 -13.42 8.78 -9.98
N VAL A 121 -12.25 8.88 -9.33
CA VAL A 121 -11.00 8.43 -9.91
C VAL A 121 -10.96 6.90 -9.91
N PHE A 122 -10.67 6.33 -11.08
CA PHE A 122 -10.39 4.90 -11.24
C PHE A 122 -8.89 4.74 -11.40
N VAL A 123 -8.26 4.02 -10.49
CA VAL A 123 -6.85 3.68 -10.48
C VAL A 123 -6.72 2.19 -10.71
N ILE A 124 -6.08 1.84 -11.81
CA ILE A 124 -5.61 0.48 -12.08
C ILE A 124 -4.10 0.53 -11.92
N ILE A 125 -3.51 -0.38 -11.15
CA ILE A 125 -2.06 -0.54 -11.02
C ILE A 125 -1.71 -2.00 -11.30
N GLU A 126 -0.89 -2.20 -12.33
CA GLU A 126 -0.27 -3.47 -12.65
C GLU A 126 1.25 -3.30 -12.56
N ILE A 127 1.88 -3.95 -11.58
CA ILE A 127 3.35 -4.02 -11.44
C ILE A 127 3.77 -5.42 -10.99
N ARG A 128 4.93 -5.88 -11.45
CA ARG A 128 5.44 -7.23 -11.15
C ARG A 128 6.37 -7.29 -9.94
N LYS A 129 7.04 -6.18 -9.61
CA LYS A 129 8.01 -6.10 -8.50
C LYS A 129 8.21 -4.63 -8.10
N GLY A 130 8.52 -4.42 -6.82
CA GLY A 130 8.80 -3.10 -6.24
C GLY A 130 7.81 -2.73 -5.16
N GLU A 131 7.70 -1.43 -4.89
CA GLU A 131 6.86 -0.88 -3.83
C GLU A 131 5.81 0.09 -4.38
N ILE A 132 4.60 0.08 -3.81
CA ILE A 132 3.56 1.09 -4.03
C ILE A 132 3.33 1.80 -2.71
N ASN A 133 3.60 3.09 -2.67
CA ASN A 133 3.56 3.86 -1.44
C ASN A 133 2.44 4.90 -1.45
N PHE A 134 1.38 4.66 -0.70
CA PHE A 134 0.26 5.59 -0.46
C PHE A 134 0.36 6.28 0.90
N LYS A 135 1.56 6.42 1.47
CA LYS A 135 1.73 7.02 2.79
C LYS A 135 1.14 8.44 2.85
N ASN A 136 0.28 8.71 3.82
CA ASN A 136 -0.47 9.97 3.93
C ASN A 136 -1.33 10.34 2.69
N ALA A 137 -1.61 9.41 1.78
CA ALA A 137 -2.43 9.68 0.61
C ALA A 137 -3.92 9.77 0.97
N LEU A 138 -4.67 10.57 0.21
CA LEU A 138 -6.12 10.72 0.33
C LEU A 138 -6.82 9.93 -0.78
N LEU A 139 -7.49 8.84 -0.40
CA LEU A 139 -8.11 7.87 -1.29
C LEU A 139 -9.61 7.76 -0.95
N GLU A 140 -10.40 8.76 -1.37
CA GLU A 140 -11.82 8.85 -1.02
C GLU A 140 -12.74 8.70 -2.23
N ASN A 141 -13.70 7.78 -2.16
CA ASN A 141 -14.68 7.51 -3.22
C ASN A 141 -14.04 7.18 -4.59
N ILE A 142 -12.97 6.38 -4.55
CA ILE A 142 -12.21 5.96 -5.73
C ILE A 142 -12.35 4.46 -5.97
N SER A 143 -11.96 4.01 -7.16
CA SER A 143 -11.74 2.58 -7.41
C SER A 143 -10.26 2.27 -7.49
N LEU A 144 -9.79 1.32 -6.69
CA LEU A 144 -8.42 0.81 -6.66
C LEU A 144 -8.43 -0.65 -7.13
N ASN A 145 -7.80 -0.92 -8.27
CA ASN A 145 -7.63 -2.26 -8.81
C ASN A 145 -6.14 -2.58 -8.92
N PHE A 146 -5.68 -3.54 -8.11
CA PHE A 146 -4.31 -4.01 -8.18
C PHE A 146 -4.24 -5.34 -8.91
N LYS A 147 -3.32 -5.42 -9.87
CA LYS A 147 -2.85 -6.65 -10.49
C LYS A 147 -1.36 -6.78 -10.20
N ILE A 148 -1.04 -7.24 -8.99
CA ILE A 148 0.32 -7.24 -8.45
C ILE A 148 0.74 -8.63 -8.00
N GLU A 149 2.02 -8.93 -8.17
CA GLU A 149 2.62 -10.17 -7.68
C GLU A 149 2.78 -10.14 -6.15
N ARG A 150 2.95 -11.31 -5.52
CA ARG A 150 3.07 -11.43 -4.06
C ARG A 150 4.24 -10.67 -3.45
N ASP A 151 5.31 -10.43 -4.20
CA ASP A 151 6.50 -9.73 -3.70
C ASP A 151 6.44 -8.22 -3.84
N VAL A 152 5.36 -7.69 -4.42
CA VAL A 152 5.10 -6.26 -4.43
C VAL A 152 4.66 -5.83 -3.03
N LEU A 153 5.25 -4.76 -2.51
CA LEU A 153 4.86 -4.22 -1.20
C LEU A 153 3.99 -2.98 -1.36
N VAL A 154 2.85 -2.94 -0.68
CA VAL A 154 1.91 -1.82 -0.68
C VAL A 154 1.88 -1.20 0.71
N ASN A 155 2.15 0.10 0.77
CA ASN A 155 2.17 0.88 1.99
C ASN A 155 0.97 1.83 2.05
N PHE A 156 0.13 1.68 3.07
CA PHE A 156 -0.99 2.59 3.36
C PHE A 156 -0.80 3.36 4.67
N GLU A 157 0.44 3.48 5.17
CA GLU A 157 0.74 4.16 6.45
C GLU A 157 0.12 5.56 6.47
N ARG A 158 -0.78 5.81 7.43
CA ARG A 158 -1.48 7.09 7.59
C ARG A 158 -2.27 7.55 6.35
N ALA A 159 -2.54 6.65 5.41
CA ALA A 159 -3.45 6.95 4.31
C ALA A 159 -4.88 7.09 4.83
N ILE A 160 -5.69 7.85 4.11
CA ILE A 160 -7.14 7.88 4.30
C ILE A 160 -7.76 7.03 3.20
N LEU A 161 -8.38 5.91 3.57
CA LEU A 161 -9.18 5.08 2.68
C LEU A 161 -10.64 5.15 3.13
N LYS A 162 -11.49 5.76 2.30
CA LYS A 162 -12.92 5.91 2.57
C LYS A 162 -13.72 5.66 1.32
N ASN A 163 -14.66 4.71 1.36
CA ASN A 163 -15.43 4.29 0.20
C ASN A 163 -14.54 3.93 -1.01
N ALA A 164 -13.30 3.49 -0.77
CA ALA A 164 -12.38 3.11 -1.82
C ALA A 164 -12.72 1.67 -2.24
N GLN A 165 -13.21 1.50 -3.47
CA GLN A 165 -13.53 0.19 -4.02
C GLN A 165 -12.22 -0.59 -4.19
N LEU A 166 -12.01 -1.57 -3.30
CA LEU A 166 -10.81 -2.39 -3.20
C LEU A 166 -11.23 -3.83 -2.90
N LYS A 167 -10.39 -4.81 -3.26
CA LYS A 167 -10.59 -6.20 -2.89
C LYS A 167 -9.45 -6.75 -2.08
N ARG A 168 -9.80 -7.50 -1.02
CA ARG A 168 -8.85 -8.27 -0.22
C ARG A 168 -7.87 -9.05 -1.09
N LYS A 169 -8.39 -9.83 -2.05
CA LYS A 169 -7.59 -10.69 -2.93
C LYS A 169 -6.50 -9.93 -3.71
N ASP A 170 -6.67 -8.62 -3.89
CA ASP A 170 -5.74 -7.77 -4.62
C ASP A 170 -4.59 -7.26 -3.72
N ILE A 171 -4.70 -7.39 -2.38
CA ILE A 171 -3.75 -6.82 -1.40
C ILE A 171 -3.35 -7.74 -0.25
N GLU A 172 -3.95 -8.93 -0.10
CA GLU A 172 -3.87 -9.74 1.13
C GLU A 172 -2.47 -10.25 1.50
N PHE A 173 -1.55 -10.30 0.54
CA PHE A 173 -0.15 -10.73 0.73
C PHE A 173 0.86 -9.58 0.62
N ASN A 174 0.37 -8.36 0.36
CA ASN A 174 1.18 -7.24 -0.10
C ASN A 174 1.30 -6.13 0.94
N VAL A 175 0.65 -6.22 2.10
CA VAL A 175 0.77 -5.20 3.16
C VAL A 175 2.22 -5.09 3.64
N MET A 176 2.86 -3.97 3.34
CA MET A 176 4.29 -3.76 3.53
C MET A 176 4.72 -3.96 5.00
N GLN A 177 3.93 -3.44 5.94
CA GLN A 177 4.25 -3.48 7.37
C GLN A 177 4.24 -4.92 7.91
N GLU A 178 3.27 -5.74 7.50
CA GLU A 178 3.25 -7.17 7.89
C GLU A 178 4.49 -7.88 7.34
N ARG A 179 4.81 -7.65 6.06
CA ARG A 179 5.99 -8.27 5.40
C ARG A 179 7.33 -7.84 6.01
N LYS A 180 7.39 -6.67 6.63
CA LYS A 180 8.57 -6.14 7.32
C LYS A 180 8.55 -6.40 8.84
N ASN A 181 7.68 -7.29 9.34
CA ASN A 181 7.49 -7.62 10.76
C ASN A 181 7.17 -6.41 11.67
N LYS A 182 6.65 -5.32 11.10
CA LYS A 182 6.27 -4.12 11.84
C LYS A 182 4.82 -4.24 12.33
N PHE A 183 4.60 -5.17 13.25
CA PHE A 183 3.26 -5.62 13.62
C PHE A 183 2.35 -4.53 14.17
N SER A 184 2.88 -3.60 14.98
CA SER A 184 2.09 -2.47 15.48
C SER A 184 1.61 -1.55 14.37
N GLU A 185 2.44 -1.30 13.36
CA GLU A 185 2.07 -0.48 12.20
C GLU A 185 1.09 -1.26 11.29
N ALA A 186 1.34 -2.56 11.09
CA ALA A 186 0.47 -3.43 10.29
C ALA A 186 -0.95 -3.51 10.87
N LYS A 187 -1.08 -3.55 12.21
CA LYS A 187 -2.37 -3.49 12.90
C LYS A 187 -3.19 -2.27 12.47
N GLU A 188 -2.57 -1.08 12.44
CA GLU A 188 -3.24 0.15 12.02
C GLU A 188 -3.66 0.09 10.54
N ILE A 189 -2.84 -0.53 9.68
CA ILE A 189 -3.23 -0.76 8.28
C ILE A 189 -4.45 -1.67 8.17
N TYR A 190 -4.51 -2.74 8.94
CA TYR A 190 -5.67 -3.64 8.92
C TYR A 190 -6.92 -3.03 9.52
N LEU A 191 -6.79 -2.17 10.54
CA LEU A 191 -7.89 -1.36 11.06
C LEU A 191 -8.45 -0.43 9.98
N LEU A 192 -7.57 0.25 9.24
CA LEU A 192 -7.93 1.10 8.10
C LEU A 192 -8.65 0.31 7.01
N LEU A 193 -8.11 -0.84 6.60
CA LEU A 193 -8.73 -1.72 5.61
C LEU A 193 -10.09 -2.24 6.06
N LYS A 194 -10.21 -2.68 7.31
CA LYS A 194 -11.46 -3.13 7.91
C LYS A 194 -12.54 -2.05 7.81
N ASN A 195 -12.23 -0.83 8.27
CA ASN A 195 -13.18 0.28 8.23
C ASN A 195 -13.59 0.64 6.79
N ASN A 196 -12.65 0.59 5.84
CA ASN A 196 -12.98 0.80 4.44
C ASN A 196 -13.88 -0.32 3.88
N PHE A 197 -13.54 -1.60 4.12
CA PHE A 197 -14.36 -2.73 3.66
C PHE A 197 -15.78 -2.69 4.22
N HIS A 198 -15.92 -2.31 5.49
CA HIS A 198 -17.22 -2.03 6.11
C HIS A 198 -17.99 -0.95 5.32
N SER A 199 -17.33 0.19 5.05
CA SER A 199 -17.96 1.32 4.34
C SER A 199 -18.43 0.99 2.93
N ILE A 200 -17.80 0.00 2.27
CA ILE A 200 -18.19 -0.46 0.93
C ILE A 200 -19.04 -1.75 0.94
N GLY A 201 -19.53 -2.19 2.10
CA GLY A 201 -20.43 -3.34 2.24
C GLY A 201 -19.78 -4.69 1.96
N ARG A 202 -18.45 -4.82 2.14
CA ARG A 202 -17.70 -6.04 1.86
C ARG A 202 -17.36 -6.81 3.14
N TYR A 203 -18.39 -7.35 3.77
CA TYR A 203 -18.31 -7.96 5.10
C TYR A 203 -17.34 -9.16 5.17
N GLU A 204 -17.21 -9.98 4.12
CA GLU A 204 -16.22 -11.08 4.12
C GLU A 204 -14.76 -10.57 4.13
N ASP A 205 -14.48 -9.51 3.38
CA ASP A 205 -13.15 -8.86 3.36
C ASP A 205 -12.90 -8.10 4.68
N GLU A 206 -13.95 -7.50 5.25
CA GLU A 206 -13.91 -6.87 6.58
C GLU A 206 -13.55 -7.89 7.66
N SER A 207 -14.22 -9.04 7.72
CA SER A 207 -13.93 -10.11 8.70
C SER A 207 -12.49 -10.61 8.57
N TRP A 208 -11.94 -10.69 7.35
CA TRP A 208 -10.52 -10.98 7.15
C TRP A 208 -9.61 -9.88 7.71
N ALA A 209 -9.89 -8.61 7.41
CA ALA A 209 -9.08 -7.49 7.88
C ALA A 209 -9.13 -7.37 9.40
N PHE A 210 -10.29 -7.59 10.02
CA PHE A 210 -10.41 -7.69 11.47
C PHE A 210 -9.56 -8.82 12.05
N LYS A 211 -9.59 -10.01 11.47
CA LYS A 211 -8.76 -11.12 11.93
C LYS A 211 -7.27 -10.77 11.87
N LYS A 212 -6.84 -10.19 10.74
CA LYS A 212 -5.46 -9.72 10.56
C LYS A 212 -5.09 -8.64 11.57
N GLU A 213 -5.97 -7.68 11.86
CA GLU A 213 -5.77 -6.67 12.92
C GLU A 213 -5.46 -7.35 14.26
N LYS A 214 -6.25 -8.35 14.66
CA LYS A 214 -6.03 -9.09 15.92
C LYS A 214 -4.76 -9.95 15.90
N ASP A 215 -4.46 -10.59 14.76
CA ASP A 215 -3.22 -11.35 14.60
C ASP A 215 -1.99 -10.44 14.72
N MET A 216 -2.01 -9.24 14.13
CA MET A 216 -0.94 -8.26 14.22
C MET A 216 -0.77 -7.72 15.65
N ASP A 217 -1.88 -7.41 16.33
CA ASP A 217 -1.86 -7.01 17.74
C ASP A 217 -1.20 -8.08 18.61
N ARG A 218 -1.59 -9.35 18.45
CA ARG A 218 -0.96 -10.48 19.14
C ARG A 218 0.53 -10.57 18.83
N LEU A 219 0.91 -10.55 17.55
CA LEU A 219 2.31 -10.70 17.14
C LEU A 219 3.20 -9.60 17.71
N SER A 220 2.67 -8.38 17.86
CA SER A 220 3.36 -7.25 18.49
C SER A 220 3.67 -7.47 19.99
N HIS A 221 3.00 -8.42 20.64
CA HIS A 221 3.28 -8.82 22.03
C HIS A 221 4.03 -10.15 22.14
N SER A 222 4.38 -10.79 21.01
CA SER A 222 5.00 -12.10 21.01
C SER A 222 6.45 -12.07 21.53
N TYR A 223 6.89 -13.18 22.12
CA TYR A 223 8.27 -13.31 22.58
C TYR A 223 9.32 -13.16 21.45
N PRO A 224 9.12 -13.73 20.24
CA PRO A 224 10.04 -13.49 19.11
C PRO A 224 10.18 -12.01 18.76
N PHE A 225 9.06 -11.27 18.71
CA PHE A 225 9.09 -9.83 18.45
C PHE A 225 9.83 -9.05 19.55
N TYR A 226 9.57 -9.39 20.82
CA TYR A 226 10.31 -8.82 21.95
C TYR A 226 11.83 -9.04 21.84
N MET A 227 12.24 -10.23 21.39
CA MET A 227 13.65 -10.54 21.17
C MET A 227 14.27 -9.74 20.02
N GLU A 228 13.53 -9.52 18.92
CA GLU A 228 13.96 -8.63 17.83
C GLU A 228 14.07 -7.17 18.30
N GLU A 229 13.15 -6.71 19.15
CA GLU A 229 13.19 -5.37 19.75
C GLU A 229 14.43 -5.18 20.63
N LEU A 230 14.79 -6.17 21.45
CA LEU A 230 16.01 -6.14 22.25
C LEU A 230 17.27 -6.07 21.37
N LYS A 231 17.32 -6.90 20.32
CA LYS A 231 18.44 -6.93 19.36
C LYS A 231 18.61 -5.59 18.65
N SER A 232 17.54 -5.03 18.11
CA SER A 232 17.56 -3.74 17.41
C SER A 232 17.96 -2.56 18.30
N LYS A 233 17.73 -2.65 19.61
CA LYS A 233 18.16 -1.64 20.60
C LYS A 233 19.54 -1.93 21.22
N GLU A 234 20.26 -2.95 20.72
CA GLU A 234 21.54 -3.43 21.25
C GLU A 234 21.51 -3.75 22.77
N LYS A 235 20.33 -4.08 23.30
CA LYS A 235 20.15 -4.38 24.72
C LYS A 235 20.43 -5.86 24.99
N LYS A 236 21.36 -6.13 25.90
CA LYS A 236 21.59 -7.47 26.45
C LYS A 236 20.80 -7.67 27.73
N GLU A 237 19.89 -8.64 27.72
CA GLU A 237 19.09 -9.04 28.87
C GLU A 237 19.52 -10.41 29.39
N LYS A 238 19.79 -10.55 30.69
CA LYS A 238 20.24 -11.83 31.29
C LYS A 238 19.14 -12.90 31.28
N LEU A 239 17.87 -12.51 31.47
CA LEU A 239 16.72 -13.42 31.52
C LEU A 239 15.54 -12.80 30.73
N PRO A 240 15.64 -12.75 29.39
CA PRO A 240 14.70 -12.02 28.55
C PRO A 240 13.28 -12.59 28.64
N PHE A 241 13.14 -13.91 28.73
CA PHE A 241 11.84 -14.58 28.85
C PHE A 241 11.08 -14.18 30.12
N LEU A 242 11.75 -14.22 31.29
CA LEU A 242 11.12 -13.82 32.55
C LEU A 242 10.73 -12.34 32.56
N LYS A 243 11.53 -11.47 31.93
CA LYS A 243 11.16 -10.06 31.80
C LYS A 243 9.99 -9.84 30.85
N TRP A 244 9.92 -10.56 29.74
CA TRP A 244 8.76 -10.52 28.84
C TRP A 244 7.47 -10.90 29.55
N ILE A 245 7.51 -11.93 30.41
CA ILE A 245 6.37 -12.30 31.28
C ILE A 245 6.03 -11.16 32.24
N LYS A 246 7.03 -10.63 32.97
CA LYS A 246 6.82 -9.55 33.96
C LYS A 246 6.34 -8.23 33.35
N LYS A 247 6.70 -7.94 32.10
CA LYS A 247 6.29 -6.75 31.35
C LYS A 247 4.80 -6.77 30.96
N GLY A 248 4.12 -7.91 31.15
CA GLY A 248 2.70 -8.08 30.83
C GLY A 248 2.42 -8.39 29.35
N ASP A 249 3.45 -8.41 28.50
CA ASP A 249 3.34 -8.77 27.08
C ASP A 249 2.89 -10.23 26.92
N PHE A 250 3.36 -11.15 27.77
CA PHE A 250 2.85 -12.53 27.81
C PHE A 250 1.35 -12.60 28.04
N LYS A 251 0.83 -11.84 29.02
CA LYS A 251 -0.60 -11.84 29.34
C LYS A 251 -1.41 -11.34 28.14
N LYS A 252 -0.99 -10.23 27.51
CA LYS A 252 -1.64 -9.70 26.30
C LYS A 252 -1.62 -10.70 25.15
N TRP A 253 -0.47 -11.32 24.90
CA TRP A 253 -0.27 -12.30 23.85
C TRP A 253 -1.18 -13.52 24.05
N ILE A 254 -1.23 -14.10 25.26
CA ILE A 254 -2.03 -15.30 25.52
C ILE A 254 -3.53 -15.01 25.55
N THR A 255 -3.95 -13.85 26.08
CA THR A 255 -5.38 -13.46 26.05
C THR A 255 -5.85 -13.23 24.61
N SER A 256 -5.03 -12.59 23.78
CA SER A 256 -5.35 -12.40 22.36
C SER A 256 -5.35 -13.73 21.60
N ALA A 257 -4.41 -14.65 21.90
CA ALA A 257 -4.42 -15.99 21.33
C ALA A 257 -5.71 -16.75 21.65
N PHE A 258 -6.18 -16.67 22.90
CA PHE A 258 -7.44 -17.26 23.32
C PHE A 258 -8.64 -16.65 22.57
N SER A 259 -8.71 -15.31 22.50
CA SER A 259 -9.75 -14.61 21.74
C SER A 259 -9.78 -15.02 20.27
N ASN A 260 -8.61 -15.23 19.64
CA ASN A 260 -8.51 -15.70 18.26
C ASN A 260 -9.00 -17.15 18.10
N MET A 261 -8.91 -17.99 19.14
CA MET A 261 -9.32 -19.39 19.12
C MET A 261 -10.84 -19.55 19.12
N ILE A 262 -11.54 -18.70 19.87
CA ILE A 262 -13.01 -18.62 19.90
C ILE A 262 -13.58 -17.64 18.87
N TYR A 263 -12.73 -17.06 18.01
CA TYR A 263 -13.13 -16.07 17.02
C TYR A 263 -14.10 -16.66 15.99
N GLY A 264 -15.03 -15.81 15.53
CA GLY A 264 -16.13 -16.22 14.67
C GLY A 264 -17.21 -16.95 15.45
N TYR A 265 -17.42 -16.68 16.74
CA TYR A 265 -18.48 -17.30 17.55
C TYR A 265 -19.87 -17.25 16.87
N GLY A 266 -20.14 -16.20 16.08
CA GLY A 266 -21.37 -16.08 15.25
C GLY A 266 -21.29 -16.58 13.80
N GLU A 267 -20.09 -16.78 13.24
CA GLU A 267 -19.90 -17.20 11.83
C GLU A 267 -19.41 -18.66 11.71
N LYS A 268 -18.70 -19.17 12.72
CA LYS A 268 -17.95 -20.43 12.78
C LYS A 268 -18.00 -21.04 14.19
N PRO A 269 -19.17 -21.52 14.65
CA PRO A 269 -19.36 -22.05 16.00
C PRO A 269 -18.42 -23.22 16.35
N TRP A 270 -17.94 -23.96 15.34
CA TRP A 270 -17.01 -25.07 15.51
C TRP A 270 -15.66 -24.67 16.14
N ASN A 271 -15.22 -23.43 15.96
CA ASN A 271 -13.98 -22.92 16.58
C ASN A 271 -14.09 -22.93 18.11
N VAL A 272 -15.28 -22.60 18.63
CA VAL A 272 -15.58 -22.56 20.06
C VAL A 272 -15.59 -23.96 20.65
N ILE A 273 -16.23 -24.90 19.95
CA ILE A 273 -16.30 -26.31 20.37
C ILE A 273 -14.89 -26.91 20.44
N LYS A 274 -14.08 -26.73 19.39
CA LYS A 274 -12.68 -27.17 19.37
C LYS A 274 -11.87 -26.56 20.51
N THR A 275 -12.05 -25.26 20.74
CA THR A 275 -11.41 -24.54 21.84
C THR A 275 -11.78 -25.16 23.19
N ALA A 276 -13.07 -25.39 23.45
CA ALA A 276 -13.55 -25.99 24.69
C ALA A 276 -12.97 -27.39 24.91
N VAL A 277 -12.99 -28.25 23.88
CA VAL A 277 -12.39 -29.60 23.94
C VAL A 277 -10.89 -29.53 24.24
N ALA A 278 -10.14 -28.65 23.58
CA ALA A 278 -8.71 -28.49 23.83
C ALA A 278 -8.42 -28.05 25.28
N ILE A 279 -9.20 -27.11 25.81
CA ILE A 279 -9.09 -26.67 27.21
C ILE A 279 -9.34 -27.84 28.16
N ILE A 280 -10.42 -28.61 27.93
CA ILE A 280 -10.76 -29.78 28.75
C ILE A 280 -9.62 -30.80 28.77
N LEU A 281 -9.03 -31.11 27.60
CA LEU A 281 -7.91 -32.04 27.51
C LEU A 281 -6.66 -31.53 28.22
N ILE A 282 -6.35 -30.23 28.12
CA ILE A 282 -5.22 -29.61 28.82
C ILE A 282 -5.40 -29.71 30.34
N PHE A 283 -6.60 -29.43 30.84
CA PHE A 283 -6.88 -29.54 32.28
C PHE A 283 -6.86 -31.00 32.75
N ALA A 284 -7.45 -31.93 32.00
CA ALA A 284 -7.44 -33.35 32.31
C ALA A 284 -6.00 -33.91 32.40
N PHE A 285 -5.15 -33.55 31.43
CA PHE A 285 -3.73 -33.92 31.44
C PHE A 285 -2.96 -33.27 32.60
N SER A 286 -3.21 -32.00 32.89
CA SER A 286 -2.55 -31.32 34.02
C SER A 286 -2.92 -31.96 35.35
N PHE A 287 -4.17 -32.41 35.50
CA PHE A 287 -4.65 -33.10 36.70
C PHE A 287 -3.97 -34.47 36.89
N SER A 288 -3.65 -35.19 35.81
CA SER A 288 -3.01 -36.52 35.89
C SER A 288 -1.54 -36.49 36.34
N PHE A 289 -0.91 -35.32 36.43
CA PHE A 289 0.45 -35.14 36.93
C PHE A 289 0.50 -34.55 38.35
N ILE A 290 -0.63 -34.01 38.84
CA ILE A 290 -0.73 -33.34 40.14
C ILE A 290 -1.49 -34.21 41.16
N GLY A 291 -2.40 -35.07 40.70
CA GLY A 291 -3.05 -36.10 41.51
C GLY A 291 -2.36 -37.44 41.39
#